data_AF-A0A2C6EBA7-F1
#
_entry.id   AF-A0A2C6EBA7-F1
#
_cell.length_a   1.000
_cell.length_b   1.000
_cell.length_c   1.000
_cell.angle_alpha   90.00
_cell.angle_beta   90.00
_cell.angle_gamma   90.00
#
_symmetry.space_group_name_H-M   'P 1'
#
loop_
_entity.id
_entity.type
_entity.pdbx_description
1 polymer ?
#
loop_
_entity_poly.entity_id
_entity_poly.type
_entity_poly.pdbx_seq_one_letter_code
_entity_poly.pdbx_strand_id
1 'polypeptide(L)'
;MGNLNLGTIECQECENAFSCRIGLSNRSEQELNLSCKECGALSTFNISEMQELSMIGVKESIKDPGYHIDLHLDFPVFEHDTHPLISPFIMSHMLGGEMGTSKHAHDMALLNSISNNIVDIKNSLGFYLKKKYKPFSRKVSSYLNIEEKSLDSIQAEALLFKYLFEIIEPFNSQKSTNTSIDLFIDKINEIEKASSTALKSFTNEISSSKFTEYSINDAVKIYRKLLSKEVIFRPSLFLDHVDHHEDKKLPFLLSTKDFEYVSDLFKDISEVLSRQFVIVAGINNLLKRNDHNIFEVTLSAKNKHLEPKSLKDYADLDFGRKLSFIDSPWLKISSDIADNQLRNSTAHYKWEYDPSTQLIKYYPKKEGLNRVESKEILLIDYCKKVIESFRVFHEINYLLHMVNLKSLEKI
;
A
#
# COMPACT_ATOMS: atom_id res chain seq x y z
N MET A 1 -9.16 -16.18 19.85
CA MET A 1 -10.14 -15.73 18.84
C MET A 1 -11.24 -16.76 18.77
N GLY A 2 -12.51 -16.33 18.76
CA GLY A 2 -13.65 -17.22 18.57
C GLY A 2 -13.86 -17.56 17.10
N ASN A 3 -14.63 -18.61 16.82
CA ASN A 3 -15.09 -18.93 15.47
C ASN A 3 -16.61 -19.06 15.50
N LEU A 4 -17.27 -18.62 14.43
CA LEU A 4 -18.68 -18.87 14.18
C LEU A 4 -18.80 -19.92 13.08
N ASN A 5 -19.36 -21.09 13.41
CA ASN A 5 -19.59 -22.14 12.43
C ASN A 5 -21.02 -21.99 11.90
N LEU A 6 -21.15 -21.75 10.59
CA LEU A 6 -22.46 -21.54 9.95
C LEU A 6 -23.09 -22.86 9.48
N GLY A 7 -22.39 -23.99 9.60
CA GLY A 7 -22.82 -25.24 9.00
C GLY A 7 -22.77 -25.16 7.48
N THR A 8 -23.79 -25.74 6.82
CA THR A 8 -23.96 -25.69 5.37
C THR A 8 -24.91 -24.56 5.00
N ILE A 9 -24.46 -23.71 4.08
CA ILE A 9 -25.24 -22.63 3.46
C ILE A 9 -25.26 -22.82 1.95
N GLU A 10 -26.24 -22.25 1.27
CA GLU A 10 -26.30 -22.25 -0.19
C GLU A 10 -26.48 -20.85 -0.77
N CYS A 11 -25.87 -20.63 -1.94
CA CYS A 11 -26.05 -19.41 -2.71
C CYS A 11 -27.52 -19.26 -3.14
N GLN A 12 -28.10 -18.08 -2.92
CA GLN A 12 -29.49 -17.83 -3.30
C GLN A 12 -29.72 -17.78 -4.82
N GLU A 13 -28.67 -17.51 -5.60
CA GLU A 13 -28.78 -17.33 -7.06
C GLU A 13 -28.64 -18.65 -7.85
N CYS A 14 -27.76 -19.56 -7.43
CA CYS A 14 -27.51 -20.83 -8.14
C CYS A 14 -27.71 -22.08 -7.29
N GLU A 15 -28.10 -21.91 -6.01
CA GLU A 15 -28.34 -23.00 -5.06
C GLU A 15 -27.15 -23.92 -4.79
N ASN A 16 -25.93 -23.51 -5.17
CA ASN A 16 -24.72 -24.24 -4.84
C ASN A 16 -24.45 -24.19 -3.34
N ALA A 17 -24.27 -25.37 -2.73
CA ALA A 17 -24.12 -25.52 -1.29
C ALA A 17 -22.65 -25.64 -0.88
N PHE A 18 -22.29 -24.99 0.21
CA PHE A 18 -20.95 -25.01 0.77
C PHE A 18 -20.99 -24.80 2.29
N SER A 19 -19.95 -25.27 2.97
CA SER A 19 -19.83 -25.07 4.41
C SER A 19 -18.93 -23.87 4.69
N CYS A 20 -19.33 -23.05 5.64
CA CYS A 20 -18.65 -21.80 5.96
C CYS A 20 -18.39 -21.68 7.46
N ARG A 21 -17.16 -21.34 7.81
CA ARG A 21 -16.78 -20.95 9.17
C ARG A 21 -16.13 -19.58 9.11
N ILE A 22 -16.52 -18.70 10.02
CA ILE A 22 -15.97 -17.34 10.14
C ILE A 22 -15.06 -17.29 11.36
N GLY A 23 -13.80 -16.94 11.15
CA GLY A 23 -12.89 -16.57 12.23
C GLY A 23 -13.12 -15.13 12.66
N LEU A 24 -13.32 -14.93 13.96
CA LEU A 24 -13.64 -13.61 14.50
C LEU A 24 -12.39 -12.78 14.70
N SER A 25 -12.38 -11.63 14.03
CA SER A 25 -11.38 -10.56 14.19
C SER A 25 -11.66 -9.77 15.48
N ASN A 26 -10.65 -9.07 16.01
CA ASN A 26 -10.84 -8.23 17.21
C ASN A 26 -11.46 -6.86 16.87
N ARG A 27 -12.63 -6.88 16.22
CA ARG A 27 -13.36 -5.68 15.76
C ARG A 27 -14.80 -5.72 16.29
N SER A 28 -15.34 -4.54 16.60
CA SER A 28 -16.76 -4.40 16.99
C SER A 28 -17.69 -4.75 15.83
N GLU A 29 -17.37 -4.30 14.62
CA GLU A 29 -18.13 -4.61 13.42
C GLU A 29 -17.25 -5.27 12.36
N GLN A 30 -17.78 -6.33 11.74
CA GLN A 30 -17.10 -7.11 10.71
C GLN A 30 -18.04 -7.35 9.54
N GLU A 31 -17.68 -6.80 8.38
CA GLU A 31 -18.33 -7.09 7.10
C GLU A 31 -17.40 -8.00 6.30
N LEU A 32 -17.77 -9.27 6.15
CA LEU A 32 -17.06 -10.23 5.32
C LEU A 32 -17.82 -10.46 4.02
N ASN A 33 -17.08 -10.68 2.94
CA ASN A 33 -17.63 -10.83 1.61
C ASN A 33 -17.02 -12.04 0.91
N LEU A 34 -17.85 -12.78 0.18
CA LEU A 34 -17.46 -14.00 -0.53
C LEU A 34 -18.28 -14.15 -1.80
N SER A 35 -17.62 -14.42 -2.93
CA SER A 35 -18.30 -14.73 -4.18
C SER A 35 -18.56 -16.24 -4.30
N CYS A 36 -19.75 -16.61 -4.79
CA CYS A 36 -20.08 -18.00 -5.07
C CYS A 36 -19.19 -18.54 -6.19
N LYS A 37 -18.66 -19.77 -6.05
CA LYS A 37 -17.77 -20.35 -7.07
C LYS A 37 -18.43 -20.71 -8.38
N GLU A 38 -19.71 -21.06 -8.34
CA GLU A 38 -20.42 -21.53 -9.54
C GLU A 38 -20.93 -20.36 -10.39
N CYS A 39 -21.48 -19.32 -9.75
CA CYS A 39 -22.13 -18.22 -10.48
C CYS A 39 -21.52 -16.83 -10.25
N GLY A 40 -20.53 -16.70 -9.36
CA GLY A 40 -19.88 -15.42 -9.05
C GLY A 40 -20.70 -14.47 -8.16
N ALA A 41 -21.93 -14.83 -7.76
CA ALA A 41 -22.79 -13.97 -6.95
C ALA A 41 -22.16 -13.64 -5.59
N LEU A 42 -22.21 -12.36 -5.20
CA LEU A 42 -21.63 -11.85 -3.96
C LEU A 42 -22.53 -12.18 -2.75
N SER A 43 -21.91 -12.73 -1.71
CA SER A 43 -22.52 -12.97 -0.40
C SER A 43 -21.86 -12.08 0.64
N THR A 44 -22.64 -11.49 1.54
CA THR A 44 -22.14 -10.61 2.60
C THR A 44 -22.57 -11.14 3.96
N PHE A 45 -21.62 -11.18 4.89
CA PHE A 45 -21.80 -11.60 6.28
C PHE A 45 -21.46 -10.41 7.18
N ASN A 46 -22.45 -9.86 7.88
CA ASN A 46 -22.23 -8.79 8.84
C ASN A 46 -22.34 -9.34 10.26
N ILE A 47 -21.31 -9.11 11.06
CA ILE A 47 -21.28 -9.42 12.48
C ILE A 47 -21.27 -8.08 13.23
N SER A 48 -22.32 -7.85 14.02
CA SER A 48 -22.49 -6.63 14.81
C SER A 48 -21.64 -6.64 16.09
N GLU A 49 -21.60 -5.51 16.80
CA GLU A 49 -20.95 -5.40 18.11
C GLU A 49 -21.54 -6.38 19.14
N MET A 50 -22.83 -6.70 19.01
CA MET A 50 -23.50 -7.72 19.84
C MET A 50 -23.25 -9.16 19.35
N GLN A 51 -22.36 -9.34 18.38
CA GLN A 51 -22.04 -10.62 17.73
C GLN A 51 -23.24 -11.26 17.01
N GLU A 52 -24.22 -10.45 16.62
CA GLU A 52 -25.34 -10.93 15.81
C GLU A 52 -24.90 -11.04 14.35
N LEU A 53 -25.13 -12.21 13.75
CA LEU A 53 -24.86 -12.47 12.35
C LEU A 53 -26.07 -12.12 11.49
N SER A 54 -25.84 -11.34 10.43
CA SER A 54 -26.76 -11.23 9.30
C SER A 54 -26.07 -11.68 8.01
N MET A 55 -26.82 -12.39 7.17
CA MET A 55 -26.33 -12.94 5.91
C MET A 55 -27.17 -12.43 4.74
N ILE A 56 -26.50 -12.04 3.66
CA ILE A 56 -27.13 -11.58 2.40
C ILE A 56 -26.55 -12.42 1.26
N GLY A 57 -27.41 -12.86 0.33
CA GLY A 57 -27.02 -13.66 -0.85
C GLY A 57 -26.88 -15.17 -0.58
N VAL A 58 -27.02 -15.59 0.68
CA VAL A 58 -26.99 -17.00 1.10
C VAL A 58 -28.13 -17.32 2.07
N LYS A 59 -28.45 -18.60 2.22
CA LYS A 59 -29.38 -19.13 3.22
C LYS A 59 -28.88 -20.48 3.75
N GLU A 60 -29.38 -20.90 4.91
CA GLU A 60 -29.09 -22.24 5.45
C GLU A 60 -29.53 -23.33 4.47
N SER A 61 -28.72 -24.39 4.35
CA SER A 61 -28.99 -25.52 3.47
C SER A 61 -28.84 -26.84 4.20
N ILE A 62 -29.66 -27.82 3.82
CA ILE A 62 -29.56 -29.21 4.27
C ILE A 62 -28.79 -30.10 3.27
N LYS A 63 -28.33 -29.53 2.15
CA LYS A 63 -27.55 -30.24 1.14
C LYS A 63 -26.15 -30.57 1.68
N ASP A 64 -25.53 -31.59 1.12
CA ASP A 64 -24.11 -31.84 1.37
C ASP A 64 -23.27 -30.71 0.74
N PRO A 65 -22.29 -30.15 1.47
CA PRO A 65 -21.47 -29.06 0.95
C PRO A 65 -20.53 -29.57 -0.15
N GLY A 66 -20.46 -28.86 -1.28
CA GLY A 66 -19.51 -29.16 -2.35
C GLY A 66 -18.07 -28.75 -2.04
N TYR A 67 -17.88 -27.81 -1.11
CA TYR A 67 -16.58 -27.36 -0.62
C TYR A 67 -16.72 -26.68 0.76
N HIS A 68 -15.58 -26.43 1.41
CA HIS A 68 -15.51 -25.76 2.71
C HIS A 68 -14.70 -24.46 2.63
N ILE A 69 -15.17 -23.42 3.30
CA ILE A 69 -14.52 -22.11 3.36
C ILE A 69 -14.33 -21.66 4.81
N ASP A 70 -13.12 -21.17 5.07
CA ASP A 70 -12.72 -20.47 6.27
C ASP A 70 -12.54 -18.98 5.96
N LEU A 71 -13.53 -18.16 6.36
CA LEU A 71 -13.52 -16.71 6.16
C LEU A 71 -12.83 -15.99 7.33
N HIS A 72 -12.02 -14.98 7.01
CA HIS A 72 -11.38 -14.11 8.00
C HIS A 72 -11.09 -12.71 7.40
N LEU A 73 -11.03 -11.67 8.23
CA LEU A 73 -10.61 -10.33 7.79
C LEU A 73 -9.11 -10.09 7.96
N ASP A 74 -8.55 -10.51 9.10
CA ASP A 74 -7.12 -10.32 9.38
C ASP A 74 -6.17 -11.34 8.72
N PHE A 75 -6.67 -12.50 8.28
CA PHE A 75 -5.89 -13.58 7.68
C PHE A 75 -6.48 -13.98 6.33
N PRO A 76 -5.72 -14.70 5.48
CA PRO A 76 -6.26 -15.21 4.23
C PRO A 76 -7.52 -16.07 4.44
N VAL A 77 -8.41 -16.00 3.46
CA VAL A 77 -9.52 -16.94 3.32
C VAL A 77 -8.96 -18.25 2.80
N PHE A 78 -9.32 -19.35 3.46
CA PHE A 78 -8.88 -20.69 3.07
C PHE A 78 -10.03 -21.51 2.52
N GLU A 79 -9.72 -22.27 1.48
CA GLU A 79 -10.61 -23.20 0.83
C GLU A 79 -10.12 -24.63 1.07
N HIS A 80 -11.05 -25.54 1.31
CA HIS A 80 -10.75 -26.94 1.56
C HIS A 80 -11.72 -27.87 0.84
N ASP A 81 -11.15 -28.97 0.31
CA ASP A 81 -11.92 -30.09 -0.25
C ASP A 81 -12.66 -30.88 0.84
N THR A 82 -12.17 -30.82 2.08
CA THR A 82 -12.72 -31.54 3.24
C THR A 82 -12.86 -30.62 4.45
N HIS A 83 -13.82 -30.88 5.34
CA HIS A 83 -14.06 -30.03 6.51
C HIS A 83 -12.80 -29.87 7.37
N PRO A 84 -12.22 -28.66 7.47
CA PRO A 84 -10.95 -28.45 8.14
C PRO A 84 -11.08 -28.56 9.66
N LEU A 85 -10.25 -29.42 10.26
CA LEU A 85 -10.17 -29.59 11.72
C LEU A 85 -9.48 -28.43 12.43
N ILE A 86 -8.74 -27.59 11.69
CA ILE A 86 -7.97 -26.46 12.22
C ILE A 86 -8.64 -25.16 11.83
N SER A 87 -8.68 -24.17 12.73
CA SER A 87 -9.26 -22.84 12.46
C SER A 87 -8.37 -21.98 11.54
N PRO A 88 -8.90 -20.92 10.92
CA PRO A 88 -8.10 -20.00 10.10
C PRO A 88 -6.92 -19.39 10.88
N PHE A 89 -7.10 -19.10 12.18
CA PHE A 89 -6.02 -18.65 13.06
C PHE A 89 -4.93 -19.71 13.24
N ILE A 90 -5.29 -20.97 13.50
CA ILE A 90 -4.31 -22.05 13.67
C ILE A 90 -3.55 -22.29 12.37
N MET A 91 -4.25 -22.28 11.23
CA MET A 91 -3.63 -22.41 9.92
C MET A 91 -2.63 -21.28 9.67
N SER A 92 -3.00 -20.04 9.99
CA SER A 92 -2.10 -18.89 9.89
C SER A 92 -0.90 -19.03 10.85
N HIS A 93 -1.12 -19.50 12.07
CA HIS A 93 -0.04 -19.77 13.03
C HIS A 93 0.95 -20.83 12.50
N MET A 94 0.47 -21.87 11.83
CA MET A 94 1.33 -22.87 11.17
C MET A 94 2.12 -22.28 9.99
N LEU A 95 1.56 -21.28 9.30
CA LEU A 95 2.18 -20.66 8.12
C LEU A 95 3.22 -19.59 8.47
N GLY A 96 2.91 -18.73 9.44
CA GLY A 96 3.76 -17.59 9.82
C GLY A 96 4.57 -17.81 11.11
N GLY A 97 4.37 -18.94 11.79
CA GLY A 97 4.98 -19.24 13.07
C GLY A 97 4.51 -18.33 14.21
N GLU A 98 5.06 -18.56 15.40
CA GLU A 98 4.71 -17.83 16.61
C GLU A 98 5.04 -16.34 16.52
N MET A 99 6.26 -16.02 16.08
CA MET A 99 6.74 -14.64 15.97
C MET A 99 5.97 -13.85 14.92
N GLY A 100 5.73 -14.44 13.74
CA GLY A 100 4.98 -13.80 12.66
C GLY A 100 3.53 -13.53 13.05
N THR A 101 2.86 -14.51 13.63
CA THR A 101 1.47 -14.36 14.09
C THR A 101 1.35 -13.33 15.21
N SER A 102 2.30 -13.31 16.15
CA SER A 102 2.30 -12.35 17.26
C SER A 102 2.54 -10.92 16.78
N LYS A 103 3.47 -10.72 15.83
CA LYS A 103 3.69 -9.40 15.21
C LYS A 103 2.46 -8.94 14.43
N HIS A 104 1.87 -9.83 13.63
CA HIS A 104 0.64 -9.52 12.90
C HIS A 104 -0.51 -9.14 13.85
N ALA A 105 -0.72 -9.90 14.92
CA ALA A 105 -1.74 -9.59 15.92
C ALA A 105 -1.52 -8.22 16.59
N HIS A 106 -0.26 -7.85 16.84
CA HIS A 106 0.09 -6.52 17.33
C HIS A 106 -0.29 -5.42 16.32
N ASP A 107 0.07 -5.59 15.04
CA ASP A 107 -0.26 -4.64 13.98
C ASP A 107 -1.77 -4.50 13.78
N MET A 108 -2.52 -5.60 13.88
CA MET A 108 -3.98 -5.57 13.82
C MET A 108 -4.59 -4.82 15.00
N ALA A 109 -4.01 -4.92 16.20
CA ALA A 109 -4.47 -4.15 17.36
C ALA A 109 -4.27 -2.63 17.15
N LEU A 110 -3.13 -2.23 16.57
CA LEU A 110 -2.88 -0.84 16.17
C LEU A 110 -3.87 -0.38 15.10
N LEU A 111 -4.11 -1.18 14.05
CA LEU A 111 -5.10 -0.86 13.02
C LEU A 111 -6.52 -0.76 13.58
N ASN A 112 -6.89 -1.56 14.58
CA ASN A 112 -8.20 -1.44 15.23
C ASN A 112 -8.32 -0.09 15.98
N SER A 113 -7.28 0.34 16.67
CA SER A 113 -7.23 1.67 17.31
C SER A 113 -7.35 2.80 16.27
N ILE A 114 -6.65 2.67 15.14
CA ILE A 114 -6.73 3.60 14.01
C ILE A 114 -8.14 3.63 13.42
N SER A 115 -8.75 2.48 13.18
CA SER A 115 -10.08 2.35 12.57
C SER A 115 -11.17 2.95 13.45
N ASN A 116 -11.06 2.81 14.78
CA ASN A 116 -11.96 3.48 15.73
C ASN A 116 -11.88 5.01 15.66
N ASN A 117 -10.74 5.56 15.22
CA ASN A 117 -10.49 7.00 15.13
C ASN A 117 -10.42 7.50 13.67
N ILE A 118 -10.83 6.69 12.69
CA ILE A 118 -10.54 6.95 11.26
C ILE A 118 -11.08 8.28 10.75
N VAL A 119 -12.27 8.67 11.22
CA VAL A 119 -12.90 9.95 10.87
C VAL A 119 -12.06 11.12 11.36
N ASP A 120 -11.58 11.04 12.60
CA ASP A 120 -10.74 12.09 13.18
C ASP A 120 -9.36 12.15 12.53
N ILE A 121 -8.75 11.00 12.27
CA ILE A 121 -7.47 10.91 11.54
C ILE A 121 -7.59 11.56 10.16
N LYS A 122 -8.59 11.18 9.38
CA LYS A 122 -8.82 11.74 8.04
C LYS A 122 -9.13 13.24 8.07
N ASN A 123 -9.80 13.71 9.11
CA ASN A 123 -10.08 15.14 9.31
C ASN A 123 -8.82 15.92 9.66
N SER A 124 -7.95 15.39 10.54
CA SER A 124 -6.65 15.98 10.86
C SER A 124 -5.80 16.16 9.62
N LEU A 125 -5.65 15.10 8.81
CA LEU A 125 -4.96 15.16 7.53
C LEU A 125 -5.61 16.18 6.57
N GLY A 126 -6.94 16.27 6.57
CA GLY A 126 -7.68 17.29 5.82
C GLY A 126 -7.44 18.73 6.28
N PHE A 127 -7.25 18.96 7.58
CA PHE A 127 -6.91 20.28 8.12
C PHE A 127 -5.50 20.70 7.73
N TYR A 128 -4.53 19.79 7.74
CA TYR A 128 -3.19 20.05 7.23
C TYR A 128 -3.23 20.51 5.76
N LEU A 129 -3.91 19.76 4.89
CA LEU A 129 -4.06 20.10 3.46
C LEU A 129 -4.68 21.48 3.23
N LYS A 130 -5.60 21.91 4.10
CA LYS A 130 -6.27 23.21 4.02
C LYS A 130 -5.52 24.33 4.76
N LYS A 131 -4.29 24.06 5.23
CA LYS A 131 -3.46 24.98 6.04
C LYS A 131 -4.19 25.50 7.28
N LYS A 132 -5.07 24.67 7.88
CA LYS A 132 -5.78 24.98 9.13
C LYS A 132 -5.01 24.39 10.31
N TYR A 133 -3.88 25.02 10.64
CA TYR A 133 -2.92 24.44 11.60
C TYR A 133 -3.41 24.42 13.05
N LYS A 134 -4.26 25.34 13.48
CA LYS A 134 -4.86 25.30 14.83
C LYS A 134 -5.70 24.04 15.06
N PRO A 135 -6.75 23.75 14.27
CA PRO A 135 -7.52 22.51 14.47
C PRO A 135 -6.72 21.24 14.15
N PHE A 136 -5.72 21.31 13.26
CA PHE A 136 -4.76 20.22 13.03
C PHE A 136 -3.93 19.92 14.29
N SER A 137 -3.27 20.93 14.85
CA SER A 137 -2.44 20.84 16.07
C SER A 137 -3.23 20.25 17.22
N ARG A 138 -4.42 20.79 17.50
CA ARG A 138 -5.30 20.29 18.57
C ARG A 138 -5.62 18.81 18.43
N LYS A 139 -6.05 18.37 17.24
CA LYS A 139 -6.43 16.97 17.03
C LYS A 139 -5.23 16.02 17.09
N VAL A 140 -4.13 16.37 16.44
CA VAL A 140 -2.93 15.53 16.42
C VAL A 140 -2.28 15.48 17.80
N SER A 141 -2.22 16.59 18.52
CA SER A 141 -1.64 16.63 19.87
C SER A 141 -2.45 15.78 20.85
N SER A 142 -3.79 15.83 20.74
CA SER A 142 -4.66 14.93 21.50
C SER A 142 -4.45 13.46 21.16
N TYR A 143 -4.30 13.11 19.88
CA TYR A 143 -4.07 11.73 19.45
C TYR A 143 -2.71 11.19 19.94
N LEU A 144 -1.66 12.01 19.83
CA LEU A 144 -0.29 11.68 20.23
C LEU A 144 -0.02 11.84 21.73
N ASN A 145 -1.01 12.29 22.50
CA ASN A 145 -0.87 12.63 23.92
C ASN A 145 0.32 13.59 24.20
N ILE A 146 0.40 14.68 23.43
CA ILE A 146 1.39 15.75 23.60
C ILE A 146 0.71 17.11 23.79
N GLU A 147 1.48 18.09 24.24
CA GLU A 147 0.99 19.46 24.41
C GLU A 147 0.64 20.12 23.06
N GLU A 148 -0.55 20.71 22.96
CA GLU A 148 -0.96 21.52 21.81
C GLU A 148 -0.09 22.78 21.71
N LYS A 149 0.43 23.05 20.50
CA LYS A 149 1.21 24.26 20.22
C LYS A 149 0.60 25.05 19.08
N SER A 150 0.83 26.36 19.08
CA SER A 150 0.61 27.18 17.89
C SER A 150 1.69 26.83 16.87
N LEU A 151 1.29 26.50 15.64
CA LEU A 151 2.19 26.01 14.61
C LEU A 151 2.26 26.99 13.44
N ASP A 152 3.48 27.31 13.01
CA ASP A 152 3.74 27.77 11.66
C ASP A 152 3.70 26.60 10.64
N SER A 153 4.00 26.89 9.37
CA SER A 153 3.96 25.86 8.32
C SER A 153 4.99 24.74 8.51
N ILE A 154 6.18 25.07 9.04
CA ILE A 154 7.28 24.11 9.22
C ILE A 154 6.99 23.22 10.43
N GLN A 155 6.53 23.82 11.53
CA GLN A 155 6.11 23.11 12.73
C GLN A 155 4.91 22.20 12.45
N ALA A 156 3.98 22.62 11.60
CA ALA A 156 2.87 21.79 11.15
C ALA A 156 3.33 20.59 10.33
N GLU A 157 4.32 20.76 9.45
CA GLU A 157 4.91 19.66 8.69
C GLU A 157 5.66 18.67 9.60
N ALA A 158 6.49 19.15 10.51
CA ALA A 158 7.18 18.28 11.48
C ALA A 158 6.17 17.48 12.34
N LEU A 159 5.09 18.12 12.79
CA LEU A 159 4.02 17.44 13.51
C LEU A 159 3.28 16.43 12.64
N LEU A 160 3.08 16.72 11.35
CA LEU A 160 2.52 15.76 10.39
C LEU A 160 3.40 14.52 10.29
N PHE A 161 4.72 14.65 10.14
CA PHE A 161 5.60 13.49 9.99
C PHE A 161 5.71 12.66 11.28
N LYS A 162 5.63 13.30 12.45
CA LYS A 162 5.45 12.58 13.72
C LYS A 162 4.13 11.81 13.76
N TYR A 163 3.05 12.42 13.28
CA TYR A 163 1.75 11.79 13.25
C TYR A 163 1.66 10.62 12.27
N LEU A 164 2.25 10.78 11.08
CA LEU A 164 2.34 9.74 10.05
C LEU A 164 3.15 8.54 10.54
N PHE A 165 4.19 8.76 11.35
CA PHE A 165 4.99 7.68 11.93
C PHE A 165 4.11 6.70 12.71
N GLU A 166 3.24 7.23 13.58
CA GLU A 166 2.34 6.41 14.42
C GLU A 166 1.21 5.76 13.61
N ILE A 167 0.50 6.51 12.78
CA ILE A 167 -0.71 5.98 12.11
C ILE A 167 -0.40 5.04 10.95
N ILE A 168 0.84 5.02 10.45
CA ILE A 168 1.28 4.17 9.33
C ILE A 168 2.15 2.99 9.79
N GLU A 169 2.58 2.98 11.05
CA GLU A 169 3.39 1.89 11.62
C GLU A 169 2.90 0.47 11.23
N PRO A 170 1.59 0.14 11.28
CA PRO A 170 1.14 -1.22 10.95
C PRO A 170 1.33 -1.62 9.49
N PHE A 171 1.51 -0.65 8.59
CA PHE A 171 1.78 -0.89 7.18
C PHE A 171 3.28 -1.00 6.89
N ASN A 172 4.16 -0.61 7.80
CA ASN A 172 5.60 -0.69 7.58
C ASN A 172 6.10 -2.13 7.73
N SER A 173 7.08 -2.52 6.92
CA SER A 173 7.71 -3.84 7.04
C SER A 173 8.59 -3.91 8.29
N GLN A 174 9.05 -5.11 8.66
CA GLN A 174 10.06 -5.27 9.72
C GLN A 174 11.39 -4.53 9.44
N LYS A 175 11.67 -4.12 8.19
CA LYS A 175 12.76 -3.17 7.90
C LYS A 175 12.31 -1.78 8.37
N SER A 176 12.90 -1.35 9.48
CA SER A 176 12.46 -0.14 10.18
C SER A 176 12.62 1.11 9.31
N THR A 177 11.59 1.98 9.29
CA THR A 177 11.63 3.33 8.71
C THR A 177 12.85 4.13 9.19
N ASN A 178 13.32 3.87 10.41
CA ASN A 178 14.52 4.49 10.98
C ASN A 178 15.78 4.18 10.16
N THR A 179 15.93 2.95 9.66
CA THR A 179 17.06 2.56 8.80
C THR A 179 17.09 3.38 7.50
N SER A 180 15.92 3.67 6.91
CA SER A 180 15.84 4.52 5.73
C SER A 180 16.15 5.99 6.05
N ILE A 181 15.69 6.50 7.21
CA ILE A 181 16.02 7.87 7.66
C ILE A 181 17.52 8.05 7.87
N ASP A 182 18.18 7.11 8.54
CA ASP A 182 19.64 7.15 8.77
C ASP A 182 20.40 7.17 7.43
N LEU A 183 19.98 6.32 6.48
CA LEU A 183 20.53 6.34 5.12
C LEU A 183 20.35 7.71 4.44
N PHE A 184 19.19 8.35 4.59
CA PHE A 184 18.93 9.67 4.01
C PHE A 184 19.83 10.74 4.61
N ILE A 185 20.00 10.73 5.94
CA ILE A 185 20.89 11.67 6.65
C ILE A 185 22.33 11.49 6.13
N ASP A 186 22.80 10.24 6.07
CA ASP A 186 24.15 9.93 5.62
C ASP A 186 24.40 10.41 4.18
N LYS A 187 23.45 10.20 3.26
CA LYS A 187 23.60 10.62 1.87
C LYS A 187 23.53 12.13 1.69
N ILE A 188 22.67 12.83 2.42
CA ILE A 188 22.66 14.30 2.39
C ILE A 188 23.97 14.86 2.93
N ASN A 189 24.48 14.32 4.05
CA ASN A 189 25.76 14.72 4.63
C ASN A 189 26.96 14.43 3.71
N GLU A 190 26.94 13.30 3.00
CA GLU A 190 27.94 12.93 1.99
C GLU A 190 28.00 14.00 0.87
N ILE A 191 26.85 14.39 0.34
CA ILE A 191 26.76 15.46 -0.68
C ILE A 191 27.24 16.79 -0.12
N GLU A 192 26.79 17.18 1.09
CA GLU A 192 27.16 18.45 1.70
C GLU A 192 28.68 18.58 1.91
N LYS A 193 29.33 17.49 2.32
CA LYS A 193 30.79 17.42 2.47
C LYS A 193 31.51 17.49 1.13
N ALA A 194 30.97 16.86 0.09
CA ALA A 194 31.55 16.91 -1.25
C ALA A 194 31.38 18.29 -1.90
N SER A 195 30.21 18.91 -1.75
CA SER A 195 29.88 20.22 -2.33
C SER A 195 28.60 20.80 -1.72
N SER A 196 28.76 21.66 -0.72
CA SER A 196 27.66 22.43 -0.14
C SER A 196 26.97 23.35 -1.16
N THR A 197 27.71 23.85 -2.16
CA THR A 197 27.16 24.69 -3.23
C THR A 197 26.23 23.90 -4.16
N ALA A 198 26.60 22.67 -4.54
CA ALA A 198 25.75 21.84 -5.38
C ALA A 198 24.46 21.45 -4.64
N LEU A 199 24.57 21.05 -3.37
CA LEU A 199 23.41 20.78 -2.52
C LEU A 199 22.49 22.00 -2.43
N LYS A 200 23.05 23.20 -2.18
CA LYS A 200 22.28 24.44 -2.09
C LYS A 200 21.59 24.80 -3.41
N SER A 201 22.24 24.58 -4.56
CA SER A 201 21.61 24.78 -5.88
C SER A 201 20.41 23.84 -6.06
N PHE A 202 20.57 22.57 -5.71
CA PHE A 202 19.50 21.58 -5.79
C PHE A 202 18.32 21.92 -4.88
N THR A 203 18.58 22.19 -3.59
CA THR A 203 17.50 22.52 -2.65
C THR A 203 16.79 23.82 -3.00
N ASN A 204 17.50 24.82 -3.54
CA ASN A 204 16.88 26.04 -4.06
C ASN A 204 15.95 25.79 -5.25
N GLU A 205 16.32 24.91 -6.18
CA GLU A 205 15.47 24.55 -7.33
C GLU A 205 14.20 23.82 -6.87
N ILE A 206 14.36 22.86 -5.95
CA ILE A 206 13.24 22.09 -5.38
C ILE A 206 12.28 23.00 -4.61
N SER A 207 12.78 23.95 -3.83
CA SER A 207 11.94 24.84 -3.03
C SER A 207 11.30 25.96 -3.83
N SER A 208 12.01 26.53 -4.81
CA SER A 208 11.43 27.56 -5.70
C SER A 208 10.31 27.02 -6.59
N SER A 209 10.36 25.73 -6.94
CA SER A 209 9.30 25.04 -7.69
C SER A 209 8.12 24.55 -6.84
N LYS A 210 8.18 24.69 -5.50
CA LYS A 210 7.21 24.12 -4.54
C LYS A 210 7.03 22.60 -4.66
N PHE A 211 8.04 21.91 -5.20
CA PHE A 211 7.97 20.48 -5.48
C PHE A 211 7.72 19.65 -4.22
N THR A 212 8.39 19.97 -3.11
CA THR A 212 8.20 19.31 -1.80
C THR A 212 6.79 19.51 -1.27
N GLU A 213 6.28 20.75 -1.27
CA GLU A 213 4.92 21.08 -0.82
C GLU A 213 3.87 20.29 -1.60
N TYR A 214 3.96 20.25 -2.94
CA TYR A 214 3.01 19.50 -3.75
C TYR A 214 3.11 17.99 -3.54
N SER A 215 4.33 17.46 -3.45
CA SER A 215 4.56 16.03 -3.25
C SER A 215 4.05 15.56 -1.88
N ILE A 216 4.30 16.32 -0.81
CA ILE A 216 3.80 16.02 0.53
C ILE A 216 2.27 16.12 0.58
N ASN A 217 1.68 17.14 -0.05
CA ASN A 217 0.22 17.26 -0.09
C ASN A 217 -0.46 16.11 -0.85
N ASP A 218 0.13 15.67 -1.96
CA ASP A 218 -0.35 14.48 -2.67
C ASP A 218 -0.19 13.23 -1.82
N ALA A 219 0.93 13.10 -1.11
CA ALA A 219 1.16 12.02 -0.17
C ALA A 219 0.07 11.95 0.93
N VAL A 220 -0.30 13.10 1.50
CA VAL A 220 -1.39 13.20 2.49
C VAL A 220 -2.74 12.71 1.95
N LYS A 221 -3.01 12.88 0.64
CA LYS A 221 -4.22 12.31 0.01
C LYS A 221 -4.14 10.79 -0.08
N ILE A 222 -2.97 10.23 -0.37
CA ILE A 222 -2.74 8.78 -0.41
C ILE A 222 -2.97 8.15 0.97
N TYR A 223 -2.38 8.70 2.04
CA TYR A 223 -2.58 8.18 3.40
C TYR A 223 -4.07 8.12 3.77
N ARG A 224 -4.86 9.17 3.44
CA ARG A 224 -6.32 9.17 3.68
C ARG A 224 -7.04 8.06 2.91
N LYS A 225 -6.63 7.80 1.67
CA LYS A 225 -7.22 6.75 0.82
C LYS A 225 -6.83 5.35 1.31
N LEU A 226 -5.58 5.12 1.67
CA LEU A 226 -5.09 3.86 2.22
C LEU A 226 -5.85 3.48 3.49
N LEU A 227 -5.88 4.39 4.48
CA LEU A 227 -6.52 4.13 5.77
C LEU A 227 -8.03 3.87 5.64
N SER A 228 -8.68 4.39 4.59
CA SER A 228 -10.10 4.09 4.32
C SER A 228 -10.32 2.67 3.77
N LYS A 229 -9.25 2.00 3.35
CA LYS A 229 -9.24 0.68 2.73
C LYS A 229 -8.39 -0.31 3.54
N GLU A 230 -8.06 -0.01 4.80
CA GLU A 230 -7.10 -0.81 5.58
C GLU A 230 -7.49 -2.29 5.69
N VAL A 231 -8.79 -2.59 5.79
CA VAL A 231 -9.32 -3.94 6.01
C VAL A 231 -8.86 -4.93 4.94
N ILE A 232 -8.93 -4.56 3.66
CA ILE A 232 -8.55 -5.48 2.56
C ILE A 232 -7.05 -5.77 2.51
N PHE A 233 -6.22 -4.93 3.13
CA PHE A 233 -4.77 -5.12 3.17
C PHE A 233 -4.31 -6.03 4.31
N ARG A 234 -5.14 -6.29 5.33
CA ARG A 234 -4.74 -7.05 6.52
C ARG A 234 -4.21 -8.44 6.19
N PRO A 235 -4.84 -9.26 5.33
CA PRO A 235 -4.29 -10.57 4.99
C PRO A 235 -2.97 -10.47 4.22
N SER A 236 -2.79 -9.45 3.38
CA SER A 236 -1.52 -9.22 2.68
C SER A 236 -0.39 -8.75 3.61
N LEU A 237 -0.70 -8.02 4.69
CA LEU A 237 0.30 -7.69 5.72
C LEU A 237 0.80 -8.95 6.43
N PHE A 238 -0.08 -9.92 6.68
CA PHE A 238 0.32 -11.20 7.26
C PHE A 238 1.33 -11.95 6.38
N LEU A 239 1.27 -11.81 5.05
CA LEU A 239 2.18 -12.48 4.13
C LEU A 239 3.64 -12.06 4.28
N ASP A 240 3.94 -10.92 4.91
CA ASP A 240 5.32 -10.54 5.26
C ASP A 240 5.98 -11.53 6.23
N HIS A 241 5.18 -12.35 6.91
CA HIS A 241 5.62 -13.35 7.87
C HIS A 241 5.56 -14.77 7.33
N VAL A 242 5.16 -14.95 6.07
CA VAL A 242 5.00 -16.26 5.46
C VAL A 242 6.14 -16.49 4.48
N ASP A 243 7.11 -17.30 4.87
CA ASP A 243 8.22 -17.66 4.00
C ASP A 243 7.72 -18.35 2.73
N HIS A 244 8.30 -17.95 1.59
CA HIS A 244 8.05 -18.56 0.29
C HIS A 244 6.57 -18.68 -0.06
N HIS A 245 5.75 -17.67 0.27
CA HIS A 245 4.30 -17.73 0.03
C HIS A 245 3.96 -17.92 -1.46
N GLU A 246 4.81 -17.39 -2.35
CA GLU A 246 4.71 -17.55 -3.80
C GLU A 246 4.91 -19.00 -4.28
N ASP A 247 5.63 -19.82 -3.50
CA ASP A 247 5.89 -21.23 -3.80
C ASP A 247 4.78 -22.15 -3.26
N LYS A 248 3.83 -21.61 -2.49
CA LYS A 248 2.75 -22.40 -1.88
C LYS A 248 1.64 -22.65 -2.90
N LYS A 249 1.22 -23.92 -3.02
CA LYS A 249 0.18 -24.38 -3.96
C LYS A 249 -1.26 -24.02 -3.56
N LEU A 250 -1.46 -23.32 -2.45
CA LEU A 250 -2.79 -22.94 -1.96
C LEU A 250 -3.07 -21.49 -2.34
N PRO A 251 -4.13 -21.19 -3.11
CA PRO A 251 -4.49 -19.81 -3.39
C PRO A 251 -4.96 -19.16 -2.10
N PHE A 252 -4.27 -18.11 -1.68
CA PHE A 252 -4.71 -17.26 -0.58
C PHE A 252 -5.76 -16.28 -1.12
N LEU A 253 -6.98 -16.32 -0.56
CA LEU A 253 -8.08 -15.45 -0.99
C LEU A 253 -8.33 -14.33 0.05
N LEU A 254 -9.04 -13.30 -0.36
CA LEU A 254 -9.45 -12.17 0.48
C LEU A 254 -10.96 -12.13 0.68
N SER A 255 -11.41 -11.67 1.85
CA SER A 255 -12.79 -11.22 2.00
C SER A 255 -12.95 -9.84 1.36
N THR A 256 -13.50 -9.77 0.14
CA THR A 256 -13.66 -8.50 -0.60
C THR A 256 -14.97 -8.45 -1.40
N LYS A 257 -15.40 -7.24 -1.72
CA LYS A 257 -16.51 -6.97 -2.66
C LYS A 257 -16.05 -7.03 -4.11
N ASP A 258 -14.87 -6.45 -4.41
CA ASP A 258 -14.38 -6.34 -5.78
C ASP A 258 -12.89 -5.95 -5.87
N PHE A 259 -12.29 -6.11 -7.04
CA PHE A 259 -10.92 -5.69 -7.36
C PHE A 259 -10.78 -4.17 -7.51
N GLU A 260 -11.76 -3.50 -8.11
CA GLU A 260 -11.80 -2.05 -8.34
C GLU A 260 -11.59 -1.26 -7.05
N TYR A 261 -11.98 -1.84 -5.93
CA TYR A 261 -11.80 -1.24 -4.62
C TYR A 261 -10.32 -0.93 -4.32
N VAL A 262 -9.35 -1.69 -4.84
CA VAL A 262 -7.91 -1.48 -4.58
C VAL A 262 -7.15 -0.98 -5.81
N SER A 263 -7.64 -1.23 -7.03
CA SER A 263 -6.93 -0.85 -8.26
C SER A 263 -6.64 0.66 -8.36
N ASP A 264 -7.60 1.50 -7.97
CA ASP A 264 -7.47 2.96 -7.99
C ASP A 264 -6.39 3.47 -7.03
N LEU A 265 -6.26 2.84 -5.86
CA LEU A 265 -5.23 3.24 -4.90
C LEU A 265 -3.82 2.95 -5.44
N PHE A 266 -3.62 1.80 -6.11
CA PHE A 266 -2.35 1.48 -6.74
C PHE A 266 -1.97 2.48 -7.84
N LYS A 267 -2.95 2.88 -8.66
CA LYS A 267 -2.78 3.90 -9.68
C LYS A 267 -2.34 5.24 -9.07
N ASP A 268 -3.04 5.68 -8.01
CA ASP A 268 -2.72 6.93 -7.32
C ASP A 268 -1.32 6.89 -6.69
N ILE A 269 -0.96 5.79 -6.00
CA ILE A 269 0.38 5.60 -5.41
C ILE A 269 1.45 5.66 -6.49
N SER A 270 1.27 4.95 -7.60
CA SER A 270 2.23 4.92 -8.71
C SER A 270 2.44 6.31 -9.34
N GLU A 271 1.38 7.11 -9.42
CA GLU A 271 1.46 8.47 -9.95
C GLU A 271 2.28 9.39 -9.01
N VAL A 272 2.04 9.30 -7.70
CA VAL A 272 2.80 10.07 -6.70
C VAL A 272 4.25 9.60 -6.65
N LEU A 273 4.51 8.29 -6.65
CA LEU A 273 5.86 7.71 -6.74
C LEU A 273 6.61 8.21 -7.96
N SER A 274 5.96 8.25 -9.13
CA SER A 274 6.57 8.76 -10.36
C SER A 274 7.08 10.20 -10.20
N ARG A 275 6.30 11.05 -9.52
CA ARG A 275 6.74 12.42 -9.20
C ARG A 275 7.87 12.40 -8.17
N GLN A 276 7.75 11.61 -7.12
CA GLN A 276 8.74 11.50 -6.06
C GLN A 276 10.10 10.99 -6.54
N PHE A 277 10.17 10.14 -7.57
CA PHE A 277 11.44 9.68 -8.15
C PHE A 277 12.35 10.81 -8.64
N VAL A 278 11.83 12.02 -8.85
CA VAL A 278 12.64 13.21 -9.13
C VAL A 278 13.61 13.51 -7.98
N ILE A 279 13.19 13.39 -6.71
CA ILE A 279 14.11 13.63 -5.58
C ILE A 279 15.20 12.56 -5.51
N VAL A 280 14.83 11.30 -5.80
CA VAL A 280 15.77 10.17 -5.78
C VAL A 280 16.83 10.35 -6.87
N ALA A 281 16.42 10.72 -8.07
CA ALA A 281 17.32 11.00 -9.20
C ALA A 281 18.22 12.22 -8.94
N GLY A 282 17.68 13.31 -8.41
CA GLY A 282 18.45 14.50 -8.06
C GLY A 282 19.59 14.21 -7.07
N ILE A 283 19.27 13.45 -6.00
CA ILE A 283 20.28 13.00 -5.03
C ILE A 283 21.29 12.05 -5.68
N ASN A 284 20.84 11.13 -6.54
CA ASN A 284 21.74 10.23 -7.27
C ASN A 284 22.75 11.00 -8.13
N ASN A 285 22.27 11.99 -8.88
CA ASN A 285 23.08 12.82 -9.75
C ASN A 285 24.10 13.66 -8.95
N LEU A 286 23.69 14.21 -7.80
CA LEU A 286 24.60 14.90 -6.88
C LEU A 286 25.71 13.97 -6.36
N LEU A 287 25.35 12.77 -5.88
CA LEU A 287 26.32 11.80 -5.38
C LEU A 287 27.33 11.35 -6.44
N LYS A 288 26.89 11.22 -7.70
CA LYS A 288 27.72 10.68 -8.79
C LYS A 288 28.51 11.74 -9.55
N ARG A 289 27.94 12.94 -9.72
CA ARG A 289 28.38 13.94 -10.71
C ARG A 289 28.45 15.36 -10.15
N ASN A 290 28.08 15.56 -8.88
CA ASN A 290 28.09 16.86 -8.22
C ASN A 290 27.19 17.93 -8.88
N ASP A 291 26.19 17.49 -9.65
CA ASP A 291 25.20 18.35 -10.30
C ASP A 291 23.92 17.55 -10.47
N HIS A 292 22.80 18.02 -9.91
CA HIS A 292 21.52 17.31 -9.93
C HIS A 292 20.90 17.21 -11.33
N ASN A 293 21.36 18.00 -12.30
CA ASN A 293 20.86 17.99 -13.68
C ASN A 293 21.62 17.05 -14.62
N ILE A 294 22.78 16.51 -14.22
CA ILE A 294 23.59 15.67 -15.10
C ILE A 294 23.24 14.18 -14.89
N PHE A 295 22.79 13.53 -15.95
CA PHE A 295 22.48 12.09 -15.99
C PHE A 295 23.60 11.28 -16.63
N GLU A 296 23.60 9.96 -16.39
CA GLU A 296 24.49 9.05 -17.12
C GLU A 296 24.16 9.05 -18.63
N VAL A 297 25.18 9.17 -19.47
CA VAL A 297 25.02 9.15 -20.92
C VAL A 297 24.45 7.80 -21.35
N THR A 298 23.28 7.83 -21.99
CA THR A 298 22.59 6.63 -22.46
C THR A 298 22.36 6.73 -23.95
N LEU A 299 23.05 5.92 -24.74
CA LEU A 299 22.94 5.95 -26.20
C LEU A 299 21.97 4.89 -26.72
N SER A 300 21.10 5.28 -27.65
CA SER A 300 20.36 4.33 -28.47
C SER A 300 21.29 3.57 -29.44
N ALA A 301 20.79 2.48 -30.03
CA ALA A 301 21.48 1.76 -31.11
C ALA A 301 21.86 2.64 -32.33
N LYS A 302 21.29 3.85 -32.45
CA LYS A 302 21.59 4.83 -33.51
C LYS A 302 22.45 5.99 -33.00
N ASN A 303 23.18 5.83 -31.89
CA ASN A 303 24.03 6.85 -31.26
C ASN A 303 23.30 8.16 -30.90
N LYS A 304 21.98 8.09 -30.65
CA LYS A 304 21.23 9.23 -30.10
C LYS A 304 21.24 9.16 -28.58
N HIS A 305 21.53 10.30 -27.94
CA HIS A 305 21.36 10.53 -26.52
C HIS A 305 19.89 10.33 -26.12
N LEU A 306 19.67 9.47 -25.13
CA LEU A 306 18.35 9.11 -24.59
C LEU A 306 18.15 9.66 -23.18
N GLU A 307 19.23 10.03 -22.51
CA GLU A 307 19.20 10.59 -21.17
C GLU A 307 18.48 11.96 -21.13
N PRO A 308 17.80 12.27 -20.03
CA PRO A 308 17.29 13.62 -19.79
C PRO A 308 18.43 14.63 -19.74
N LYS A 309 18.19 15.85 -20.25
CA LYS A 309 19.20 16.93 -20.19
C LYS A 309 19.19 17.68 -18.86
N SER A 310 18.16 17.47 -18.05
CA SER A 310 17.96 18.13 -16.77
C SER A 310 17.03 17.30 -15.88
N LEU A 311 17.01 17.65 -14.59
CA LEU A 311 16.08 17.04 -13.64
C LEU A 311 14.62 17.35 -13.99
N LYS A 312 14.38 18.51 -14.59
CA LYS A 312 13.07 18.90 -15.12
C LYS A 312 12.64 17.99 -16.28
N ASP A 313 13.51 17.73 -17.24
CA ASP A 313 13.21 16.81 -18.35
C ASP A 313 12.94 15.38 -17.83
N TYR A 314 13.65 14.97 -16.78
CA TYR A 314 13.40 13.69 -16.11
C TYR A 314 12.04 13.66 -15.40
N ALA A 315 11.59 14.78 -14.84
CA ALA A 315 10.29 14.86 -14.18
C ALA A 315 9.13 14.53 -15.13
N ASP A 316 9.27 14.87 -16.42
CA ASP A 316 8.27 14.67 -17.47
C ASP A 316 8.31 13.27 -18.12
N LEU A 317 9.23 12.39 -17.70
CA LEU A 317 9.28 11.01 -18.20
C LEU A 317 8.12 10.15 -17.68
N ASP A 318 7.71 9.18 -18.50
CA ASP A 318 6.79 8.11 -18.09
C ASP A 318 7.34 7.31 -16.91
N PHE A 319 6.46 6.91 -15.99
CA PHE A 319 6.82 6.18 -14.76
C PHE A 319 7.76 4.99 -15.03
N GLY A 320 7.41 4.14 -16.00
CA GLY A 320 8.21 2.96 -16.33
C GLY A 320 9.59 3.23 -16.94
N ARG A 321 9.90 4.46 -17.33
CA ARG A 321 11.22 4.86 -17.85
C ARG A 321 12.09 5.53 -16.79
N LYS A 322 11.53 5.95 -15.66
CA LYS A 322 12.26 6.74 -14.65
C LYS A 322 13.41 5.94 -14.02
N LEU A 323 13.13 4.71 -13.57
CA LEU A 323 14.16 3.87 -12.94
C LEU A 323 15.34 3.56 -13.85
N SER A 324 15.16 3.49 -15.18
CA SER A 324 16.28 3.19 -16.10
C SER A 324 17.30 4.32 -16.23
N PHE A 325 17.00 5.52 -15.74
CA PHE A 325 17.92 6.67 -15.77
C PHE A 325 18.51 6.98 -14.39
N ILE A 326 18.27 6.15 -13.37
CA ILE A 326 18.94 6.26 -12.07
C ILE A 326 20.07 5.22 -12.01
N ASP A 327 21.27 5.65 -12.35
CA ASP A 327 22.44 4.78 -12.46
C ASP A 327 22.99 4.37 -11.08
N SER A 328 23.13 3.05 -10.85
CA SER A 328 23.61 2.47 -9.59
C SER A 328 22.96 3.12 -8.35
N PRO A 329 21.62 2.98 -8.20
CA PRO A 329 20.84 3.82 -7.31
C PRO A 329 21.25 3.65 -5.86
N TRP A 330 21.42 4.78 -5.17
CA TRP A 330 21.72 4.82 -3.74
C TRP A 330 20.55 4.29 -2.89
N LEU A 331 19.31 4.49 -3.35
CA LEU A 331 18.10 3.92 -2.78
C LEU A 331 17.64 2.74 -3.65
N LYS A 332 17.68 1.52 -3.09
CA LYS A 332 17.29 0.32 -3.82
C LYS A 332 15.77 0.25 -3.97
N ILE A 333 15.27 0.44 -5.18
CA ILE A 333 13.85 0.31 -5.53
C ILE A 333 13.73 -0.85 -6.52
N SER A 334 12.95 -1.88 -6.16
CA SER A 334 12.70 -3.01 -7.07
C SER A 334 11.89 -2.56 -8.28
N SER A 335 12.18 -3.12 -9.46
CA SER A 335 11.36 -2.93 -10.66
C SER A 335 9.93 -3.44 -10.49
N ASP A 336 9.72 -4.41 -9.60
CA ASP A 336 8.39 -4.98 -9.32
C ASP A 336 7.47 -4.01 -8.58
N ILE A 337 8.06 -3.05 -7.85
CA ILE A 337 7.35 -1.97 -7.15
C ILE A 337 6.92 -0.87 -8.13
N ALA A 338 7.70 -0.70 -9.20
CA ALA A 338 7.41 0.21 -10.31
C ALA A 338 6.94 -0.56 -11.55
N ASP A 339 6.12 -1.60 -11.36
CA ASP A 339 5.60 -2.42 -12.45
C ASP A 339 4.64 -1.59 -13.33
N ASN A 340 5.23 -0.93 -14.33
CA ASN A 340 4.53 -0.11 -15.29
C ASN A 340 3.57 -0.92 -16.16
N GLN A 341 3.81 -2.23 -16.34
CA GLN A 341 2.92 -3.10 -17.11
C GLN A 341 1.63 -3.36 -16.34
N LEU A 342 1.75 -3.76 -15.07
CA LEU A 342 0.61 -3.94 -14.18
C LEU A 342 -0.14 -2.62 -14.01
N ARG A 343 0.56 -1.53 -13.66
CA ARG A 343 -0.05 -0.19 -13.48
C ARG A 343 -0.80 0.27 -14.72
N ASN A 344 -0.20 0.18 -15.91
CA ASN A 344 -0.87 0.66 -17.13
C ASN A 344 -2.06 -0.21 -17.51
N SER A 345 -1.98 -1.52 -17.24
CA SER A 345 -3.09 -2.41 -17.54
C SER A 345 -4.28 -2.12 -16.63
N THR A 346 -4.04 -1.96 -15.32
CA THR A 346 -5.08 -1.65 -14.34
C THR A 346 -5.65 -0.24 -14.52
N ALA A 347 -4.82 0.76 -14.80
CA ALA A 347 -5.26 2.15 -14.99
C ALA A 347 -6.06 2.40 -16.29
N HIS A 348 -5.99 1.49 -17.27
CA HIS A 348 -6.65 1.63 -18.57
C HIS A 348 -7.68 0.53 -18.87
N TYR A 349 -8.23 -0.13 -17.84
CA TYR A 349 -9.26 -1.16 -17.98
C TYR A 349 -8.87 -2.31 -18.94
N LYS A 350 -7.58 -2.66 -18.97
CA LYS A 350 -7.04 -3.78 -19.75
C LYS A 350 -6.87 -5.01 -18.89
N TRP A 351 -7.91 -5.37 -18.17
CA TRP A 351 -7.90 -6.49 -17.24
C TRP A 351 -9.29 -7.12 -17.15
N GLU A 352 -9.33 -8.35 -16.69
CA GLU A 352 -10.49 -9.15 -16.35
C GLU A 352 -10.28 -9.67 -14.92
N TYR A 353 -11.34 -9.69 -14.12
CA TYR A 353 -11.31 -10.18 -12.75
C TYR A 353 -12.37 -11.27 -12.61
N ASP A 354 -11.95 -12.41 -12.06
CA ASP A 354 -12.84 -13.48 -11.64
C ASP A 354 -13.06 -13.38 -10.12
N PRO A 355 -14.26 -12.99 -9.65
CA PRO A 355 -14.54 -12.85 -8.22
C PRO A 355 -14.43 -14.16 -7.43
N SER A 356 -14.63 -15.30 -8.08
CA SER A 356 -14.66 -16.62 -7.45
C SER A 356 -13.25 -17.15 -7.17
N THR A 357 -12.34 -16.97 -8.12
CA THR A 357 -10.92 -17.36 -7.96
C THR A 357 -10.02 -16.22 -7.49
N GLN A 358 -10.53 -15.00 -7.53
CA GLN A 358 -9.80 -13.74 -7.29
C GLN A 358 -8.59 -13.54 -8.21
N LEU A 359 -8.60 -14.17 -9.38
CA LEU A 359 -7.56 -14.05 -10.37
C LEU A 359 -7.78 -12.79 -11.21
N ILE A 360 -6.75 -11.96 -11.31
CA ILE A 360 -6.73 -10.78 -12.17
C ILE A 360 -5.89 -11.11 -13.39
N LYS A 361 -6.54 -11.15 -14.55
CA LYS A 361 -5.88 -11.33 -15.84
C LYS A 361 -5.69 -9.97 -16.49
N TYR A 362 -4.47 -9.59 -16.84
CA TYR A 362 -4.17 -8.27 -17.40
C TYR A 362 -3.32 -8.33 -18.68
N TYR A 363 -3.49 -7.32 -19.54
CA TYR A 363 -2.97 -7.32 -20.92
C TYR A 363 -1.98 -6.17 -21.14
N PRO A 364 -0.67 -6.38 -20.91
CA PRO A 364 0.32 -5.31 -20.88
C PRO A 364 0.71 -4.77 -22.26
N LYS A 365 0.58 -5.59 -23.32
CA LYS A 365 0.90 -5.19 -24.70
C LYS A 365 -0.29 -4.53 -25.40
N LYS A 366 -0.02 -3.63 -26.34
CA LYS A 366 -1.03 -3.06 -27.26
C LYS A 366 -1.15 -4.00 -28.47
N GLU A 367 -2.17 -4.85 -28.50
CA GLU A 367 -2.31 -5.89 -29.53
C GLU A 367 -3.47 -5.66 -30.53
N GLY A 368 -3.96 -4.42 -30.65
CA GLY A 368 -5.01 -4.08 -31.61
C GLY A 368 -6.34 -4.77 -31.26
N LEU A 369 -6.91 -5.54 -32.20
CA LEU A 369 -8.17 -6.28 -32.00
C LEU A 369 -8.01 -7.56 -31.17
N ASN A 370 -6.81 -8.13 -31.09
CA ASN A 370 -6.55 -9.38 -30.38
C ASN A 370 -5.89 -9.08 -29.03
N ARG A 371 -6.20 -9.86 -28.00
CA ARG A 371 -5.53 -9.85 -26.70
C ARG A 371 -4.98 -11.26 -26.46
N VAL A 372 -3.76 -11.52 -26.93
CA VAL A 372 -3.14 -12.86 -26.95
C VAL A 372 -2.21 -13.04 -25.77
N GLU A 373 -1.39 -12.04 -25.43
CA GLU A 373 -0.50 -12.10 -24.27
C GLU A 373 -1.15 -11.49 -23.03
N SER A 374 -1.55 -12.36 -22.10
CA SER A 374 -2.00 -11.99 -20.75
C SER A 374 -1.00 -12.41 -19.69
N LYS A 375 -1.01 -11.67 -18.58
CA LYS A 375 -0.40 -12.07 -17.32
C LYS A 375 -1.49 -12.21 -16.26
N GLU A 376 -1.19 -12.96 -15.22
CA GLU A 376 -2.12 -13.27 -14.14
C GLU A 376 -1.49 -12.90 -12.79
N ILE A 377 -2.32 -12.44 -11.86
CA ILE A 377 -1.95 -12.16 -10.47
C ILE A 377 -3.15 -12.39 -9.57
N LEU A 378 -2.96 -13.03 -8.42
CA LEU A 378 -4.03 -13.14 -7.42
C LEU A 378 -4.25 -11.79 -6.74
N LEU A 379 -5.49 -11.51 -6.33
CA LEU A 379 -5.83 -10.27 -5.66
C LEU A 379 -4.97 -10.01 -4.40
N ILE A 380 -4.67 -11.04 -3.62
CA ILE A 380 -3.83 -10.90 -2.42
C ILE A 380 -2.40 -10.45 -2.74
N ASP A 381 -1.83 -10.94 -3.84
CA ASP A 381 -0.49 -10.57 -4.32
C ASP A 381 -0.52 -9.17 -4.93
N TYR A 382 -1.62 -8.79 -5.59
CA TYR A 382 -1.85 -7.42 -6.01
C TYR A 382 -1.86 -6.48 -4.81
N CYS A 383 -2.62 -6.80 -3.75
CA CYS A 383 -2.64 -6.05 -2.50
C CYS A 383 -1.26 -5.96 -1.84
N LYS A 384 -0.46 -7.04 -1.87
CA LYS A 384 0.94 -7.03 -1.41
C LYS A 384 1.77 -6.02 -2.21
N LYS A 385 1.67 -6.02 -3.56
CA LYS A 385 2.34 -5.01 -4.40
C LYS A 385 1.90 -3.58 -4.07
N VAL A 386 0.62 -3.35 -3.78
CA VAL A 386 0.14 -2.02 -3.35
C VAL A 386 0.82 -1.58 -2.05
N ILE A 387 0.93 -2.48 -1.07
CA ILE A 387 1.59 -2.21 0.22
C ILE A 387 3.09 -1.92 0.00
N GLU A 388 3.77 -2.71 -0.84
CA GLU A 388 5.19 -2.51 -1.14
C GLU A 388 5.46 -1.17 -1.84
N SER A 389 4.64 -0.79 -2.83
CA SER A 389 4.69 0.53 -3.44
C SER A 389 4.40 1.64 -2.44
N PHE A 390 3.43 1.43 -1.56
CA PHE A 390 3.14 2.38 -0.48
C PHE A 390 4.32 2.56 0.47
N ARG A 391 5.04 1.50 0.85
CA ARG A 391 6.22 1.58 1.72
C ARG A 391 7.33 2.42 1.10
N VAL A 392 7.69 2.18 -0.15
CA VAL A 392 8.68 3.00 -0.87
C VAL A 392 8.23 4.46 -0.97
N PHE A 393 6.95 4.69 -1.23
CA PHE A 393 6.36 6.03 -1.25
C PHE A 393 6.47 6.72 0.11
N HIS A 394 6.18 6.00 1.19
CA HIS A 394 6.24 6.49 2.56
C HIS A 394 7.67 6.89 2.94
N GLU A 395 8.65 6.04 2.61
CA GLU A 395 10.07 6.32 2.81
C GLU A 395 10.52 7.57 2.06
N ILE A 396 10.23 7.67 0.75
CA ILE A 396 10.61 8.86 -0.04
C ILE A 396 9.89 10.12 0.46
N ASN A 397 8.70 9.99 1.06
CA ASN A 397 8.03 11.12 1.68
C ASN A 397 8.80 11.70 2.88
N TYR A 398 9.48 10.88 3.68
CA TYR A 398 10.38 11.37 4.74
C TYR A 398 11.61 12.07 4.14
N LEU A 399 12.15 11.55 3.04
CA LEU A 399 13.24 12.21 2.33
C LEU A 399 12.84 13.60 1.83
N LEU A 400 11.63 13.75 1.29
CA LEU A 400 11.09 15.05 0.88
C LEU A 400 11.01 16.03 2.06
N HIS A 401 10.54 15.57 3.22
CA HIS A 401 10.50 16.38 4.44
C HIS A 401 11.90 16.87 4.83
N MET A 402 12.88 15.97 4.86
CA MET A 402 14.26 16.32 5.21
C MET A 402 14.87 17.33 4.24
N VAL A 403 14.69 17.12 2.92
CA VAL A 403 15.16 18.07 1.91
C VAL A 403 14.47 19.43 2.06
N ASN A 404 13.16 19.43 2.37
CA ASN A 404 12.42 20.66 2.62
C ASN A 404 12.98 21.42 3.83
N LEU A 405 13.23 20.75 4.95
CA LEU A 405 13.85 21.36 6.13
C LEU A 405 15.25 21.91 5.84
N LYS A 406 16.07 21.16 5.09
CA LYS A 406 17.42 21.59 4.67
C LYS A 406 17.36 22.84 3.79
N SER A 407 16.41 22.91 2.86
CA SER A 407 16.21 24.08 1.99
C SER A 407 15.81 25.35 2.74
N LEU A 408 15.20 25.19 3.91
CA LEU A 408 14.77 26.27 4.79
C LEU A 408 15.82 26.61 5.87
N GLU A 409 17.02 26.03 5.76
CA GLU A 409 18.13 26.17 6.73
C GLU A 409 17.69 25.82 8.17
N LYS A 410 16.86 24.77 8.32
CA LYS A 410 16.34 24.30 9.62
C LYS A 410 17.06 23.08 10.19
N ILE A 411 17.85 22.37 9.38
CA ILE A 411 18.71 21.23 9.75
C ILE A 411 19.96 21.20 8.88
#